data_AF-A0A972L5K9-F1
#
_entry.id   AF-A0A972L5K9-F1
#
_cell.length_a   1.000
_cell.length_b   1.000
_cell.length_c   1.000
_cell.angle_alpha   90.00
_cell.angle_beta   90.00
_cell.angle_gamma   90.00
#
_symmetry.space_group_name_H-M   'P 1'
#
loop_
_entity.id
_entity.type
_entity.pdbx_description
1 polymer ?
#
loop_
_entity_poly.entity_id
_entity_poly.type
_entity_poly.pdbx_seq_one_letter_code
_entity_poly.pdbx_strand_id
1 'polypeptide(L)'
;MLRPMITAWILALLIFPVAGWADSFWNLPPLPPPEEYGNILINRTSETHGLKAVTFSHWSHRIRYTCRVCHTELAFEMKVNATEITEKANQHGKYCGACHNGKTAFGHTKKNCNKCHNGDRSYGKEKFAKLAKFPRAKFGNKINWDKAVNEKLINPKLTIWKQAYTPLPYNKLLKLEAKWNIIPDAFFSHEIHNRWLDCSNCHPDPFNIREKTTRHFSMKAILDGRFCGVCHRRVSFPMDDCNRCHPGIKK
;
A
#
# COMPACT_ATOMS: atom_id res chain seq x y z
N MET A 1 -75.25 -4.77 31.78
CA MET A 1 -75.16 -4.97 30.32
C MET A 1 -74.08 -4.05 29.78
N LEU A 2 -73.09 -4.67 29.10
CA LEU A 2 -72.01 -4.17 28.23
C LEU A 2 -71.13 -2.97 28.66
N ARG A 3 -69.86 -3.30 29.00
CA ARG A 3 -68.69 -2.40 29.03
C ARG A 3 -68.18 -2.15 27.60
N PRO A 4 -67.66 -0.96 27.26
CA PRO A 4 -67.06 -0.69 25.96
C PRO A 4 -65.66 -1.35 25.87
N MET A 5 -65.42 -2.09 24.79
CA MET A 5 -64.10 -2.64 24.44
C MET A 5 -63.20 -1.51 23.95
N ILE A 6 -62.16 -1.18 24.72
CA ILE A 6 -61.04 -0.36 24.27
C ILE A 6 -60.09 -1.29 23.51
N THR A 7 -60.04 -1.16 22.19
CA THR A 7 -59.06 -1.86 21.35
C THR A 7 -57.69 -1.20 21.53
N ALA A 8 -56.82 -1.86 22.29
CA ALA A 8 -55.41 -1.49 22.39
C ALA A 8 -54.70 -1.86 21.08
N TRP A 9 -54.40 -0.86 20.25
CA TRP A 9 -53.48 -1.02 19.13
C TRP A 9 -52.05 -1.12 19.70
N ILE A 10 -51.53 -2.34 19.80
CA ILE A 10 -50.11 -2.58 20.06
C ILE A 10 -49.35 -2.18 18.80
N LEU A 11 -48.73 -1.01 18.83
CA LEU A 11 -47.77 -0.59 17.80
C LEU A 11 -46.54 -1.49 17.95
N ALA A 12 -46.48 -2.56 17.17
CA ALA A 12 -45.29 -3.39 17.06
C ALA A 12 -44.18 -2.56 16.41
N LEU A 13 -43.32 -1.96 17.23
CA LEU A 13 -42.05 -1.39 16.82
C LEU A 13 -41.20 -2.53 16.25
N LEU A 14 -41.25 -2.67 14.92
CA LEU A 14 -40.32 -3.49 14.15
C LEU A 14 -38.92 -2.92 14.39
N ILE A 15 -38.21 -3.48 15.37
CA ILE A 15 -36.77 -3.33 15.51
C ILE A 15 -36.18 -4.07 14.32
N PHE A 16 -35.99 -3.35 13.21
CA PHE A 16 -35.15 -3.85 12.13
C PHE A 16 -33.77 -4.16 12.71
N PRO A 17 -33.22 -5.36 12.48
CA PRO A 17 -31.87 -5.64 12.88
C PRO A 17 -30.97 -4.66 12.12
N VAL A 18 -30.25 -3.83 12.86
CA VAL A 18 -29.20 -2.93 12.39
C VAL A 18 -27.99 -3.79 12.00
N ALA A 19 -28.19 -4.75 11.10
CA ALA A 19 -27.15 -5.57 10.52
C ALA A 19 -26.66 -4.85 9.25
N GLY A 20 -25.44 -4.28 9.30
CA GLY A 20 -24.76 -3.80 8.08
C GLY A 20 -24.22 -2.37 8.06
N TRP A 21 -23.96 -1.73 9.20
CA TRP A 21 -23.47 -0.34 9.24
C TRP A 21 -21.95 -0.18 9.19
N ALA A 22 -21.18 -1.28 9.13
CA ALA A 22 -19.72 -1.20 9.12
C ALA A 22 -19.12 -1.06 7.71
N ASP A 23 -19.76 -1.61 6.67
CA ASP A 23 -19.19 -1.66 5.32
C ASP A 23 -19.52 -0.43 4.45
N SER A 24 -20.45 0.43 4.89
CA SER A 24 -21.15 1.37 4.02
C SER A 24 -20.81 2.85 4.22
N PHE A 25 -19.89 3.22 5.12
CA PHE A 25 -19.62 4.64 5.40
C PHE A 25 -18.88 5.37 4.25
N TRP A 26 -17.98 4.71 3.52
CA TRP A 26 -17.08 5.36 2.56
C TRP A 26 -17.23 4.95 1.09
N ASN A 27 -18.16 4.05 0.76
CA ASN A 27 -18.39 3.48 -0.59
C ASN A 27 -17.09 3.34 -1.42
N LEU A 28 -16.20 2.49 -0.93
CA LEU A 28 -14.85 2.34 -1.47
C LEU A 28 -14.90 1.63 -2.84
N PRO A 29 -14.18 2.10 -3.88
CA PRO A 29 -14.18 1.42 -5.17
C PRO A 29 -13.66 -0.01 -5.06
N PRO A 30 -14.08 -0.94 -5.93
CA PRO A 30 -13.57 -2.31 -5.90
C PRO A 30 -12.05 -2.32 -6.07
N LEU A 31 -11.39 -3.24 -5.38
CA LEU A 31 -9.96 -3.45 -5.51
C LEU A 31 -9.66 -4.12 -6.85
N PRO A 32 -8.51 -3.80 -7.49
CA PRO A 32 -8.07 -4.52 -8.68
C PRO A 32 -7.78 -6.00 -8.36
N PRO A 33 -7.64 -6.86 -9.38
CA PRO A 33 -7.19 -8.24 -9.21
C PRO A 33 -5.89 -8.33 -8.40
N PRO A 34 -5.70 -9.39 -7.59
CA PRO A 34 -4.54 -9.50 -6.70
C PRO A 34 -3.18 -9.32 -7.38
N GLU A 35 -3.01 -9.85 -8.59
CA GLU A 35 -1.80 -9.76 -9.41
C GLU A 35 -1.51 -8.35 -9.93
N GLU A 36 -2.52 -7.50 -10.00
CA GLU A 36 -2.42 -6.10 -10.40
C GLU A 36 -2.33 -5.16 -9.20
N TYR A 37 -2.68 -5.62 -8.00
CA TYR A 37 -2.70 -4.80 -6.81
C TYR A 37 -1.28 -4.34 -6.46
N GLY A 38 -1.08 -3.01 -6.45
CA GLY A 38 0.23 -2.39 -6.32
C GLY A 38 0.97 -2.17 -7.65
N ASN A 39 0.53 -2.71 -8.78
CA ASN A 39 1.17 -2.44 -10.06
C ASN A 39 0.74 -1.07 -10.60
N ILE A 40 1.68 -0.35 -11.20
CA ILE A 40 1.50 1.00 -11.74
C ILE A 40 1.94 1.07 -13.19
N LEU A 41 1.39 2.05 -13.91
CA LEU A 41 1.89 2.49 -15.21
C LEU A 41 2.60 3.83 -15.03
N ILE A 42 3.87 3.87 -15.42
CA ILE A 42 4.69 5.08 -15.45
C ILE A 42 4.64 5.63 -16.88
N ASN A 43 4.08 6.82 -17.02
CA ASN A 43 3.78 7.43 -18.30
C ASN A 43 4.10 8.93 -18.38
N ARG A 44 4.92 9.45 -17.46
CA ARG A 44 5.32 10.86 -17.50
C ARG A 44 5.98 11.24 -18.85
N THR A 45 6.83 10.35 -19.37
CA THR A 45 7.68 10.61 -20.55
C THR A 45 7.47 9.60 -21.69
N SER A 46 6.86 8.45 -21.44
CA SER A 46 6.81 7.35 -22.42
C SER A 46 5.98 7.68 -23.66
N GLU A 47 4.68 7.95 -23.48
CA GLU A 47 3.76 8.16 -24.61
C GLU A 47 4.09 9.42 -25.41
N THR A 48 4.59 10.48 -24.75
CA THR A 48 5.03 11.70 -25.44
C THR A 48 6.24 11.48 -26.36
N HIS A 49 6.95 10.35 -26.19
CA HIS A 49 8.06 9.92 -27.06
C HIS A 49 7.71 8.67 -27.89
N GLY A 50 6.42 8.39 -28.09
CA GLY A 50 5.96 7.29 -28.94
C GLY A 50 6.18 5.89 -28.36
N LEU A 51 6.43 5.77 -27.06
CA LEU A 51 6.58 4.50 -26.35
C LEU A 51 5.35 4.22 -25.48
N LYS A 52 4.98 2.94 -25.34
CA LYS A 52 3.95 2.55 -24.38
C LYS A 52 4.38 2.91 -22.95
N ALA A 53 3.40 3.20 -22.10
CA ALA A 53 3.63 3.36 -20.67
C ALA A 53 4.40 2.16 -20.08
N VAL A 54 5.24 2.45 -19.08
CA VAL A 54 6.08 1.44 -18.41
C VAL A 54 5.30 0.78 -17.30
N THR A 55 5.15 -0.54 -17.35
CA THR A 55 4.60 -1.29 -16.23
C THR A 55 5.65 -1.52 -15.16
N PHE A 56 5.30 -1.20 -13.92
CA PHE A 56 6.09 -1.55 -12.75
C PHE A 56 5.26 -2.35 -11.75
N SER A 57 5.75 -3.54 -11.41
CA SER A 57 5.12 -4.43 -10.43
C SER A 57 5.82 -4.36 -9.09
N HIS A 58 5.13 -3.83 -8.07
CA HIS A 58 5.69 -3.76 -6.72
C HIS A 58 5.89 -5.15 -6.12
N TRP A 59 4.96 -6.10 -6.29
CA TRP A 59 5.09 -7.42 -5.69
C TRP A 59 6.34 -8.16 -6.20
N SER A 60 6.68 -8.02 -7.48
CA SER A 60 7.85 -8.69 -8.06
C SER A 60 9.18 -8.15 -7.50
N HIS A 61 9.23 -6.85 -7.20
CA HIS A 61 10.39 -6.19 -6.62
C HIS A 61 10.46 -6.35 -5.11
N ARG A 62 9.31 -6.34 -4.42
CA ARG A 62 9.17 -6.47 -2.95
C ARG A 62 9.72 -7.78 -2.40
N ILE A 63 9.73 -8.84 -3.21
CA ILE A 63 10.36 -10.12 -2.85
C ILE A 63 11.87 -9.96 -2.62
N ARG A 64 12.50 -8.97 -3.27
CA ARG A 64 13.95 -8.78 -3.31
C ARG A 64 14.44 -7.52 -2.62
N TYR A 65 13.61 -6.49 -2.55
CA TYR A 65 14.00 -5.16 -2.07
C TYR A 65 12.91 -4.57 -1.20
N THR A 66 13.32 -3.84 -0.17
CA THR A 66 12.42 -3.06 0.67
C THR A 66 12.01 -1.76 -0.03
N CYS A 67 10.94 -1.12 0.46
CA CYS A 67 10.44 0.14 -0.10
C CYS A 67 11.50 1.24 -0.04
N ARG A 68 12.32 1.24 1.03
CA ARG A 68 13.46 2.14 1.22
C ARG A 68 14.41 2.18 0.02
N VAL A 69 14.73 1.03 -0.58
CA VAL A 69 15.66 0.96 -1.71
C VAL A 69 15.18 1.88 -2.85
N CYS A 70 13.90 1.78 -3.21
CA CYS A 70 13.38 2.59 -4.31
C CYS A 70 13.09 4.04 -3.88
N HIS A 71 12.45 4.24 -2.73
CA HIS A 71 11.89 5.54 -2.37
C HIS A 71 12.82 6.42 -1.54
N THR A 72 13.89 5.86 -0.97
CA THR A 72 14.96 6.63 -0.29
C THR A 72 16.23 6.61 -1.11
N GLU A 73 16.76 5.42 -1.44
CA GLU A 73 18.09 5.34 -2.08
C GLU A 73 18.05 5.76 -3.55
N LEU A 74 17.04 5.33 -4.29
CA LEU A 74 16.87 5.68 -5.71
C LEU A 74 16.01 6.93 -5.92
N ALA A 75 15.51 7.54 -4.85
CA ALA A 75 14.70 8.76 -4.85
C ALA A 75 13.50 8.72 -5.81
N PHE A 76 12.84 7.56 -5.93
CA PHE A 76 11.53 7.50 -6.56
C PHE A 76 10.49 8.15 -5.65
N GLU A 77 9.81 9.15 -6.16
CA GLU A 77 8.68 9.77 -5.51
C GLU A 77 7.57 8.74 -5.32
N MET A 78 6.89 8.81 -4.17
CA MET A 78 5.77 7.91 -3.86
C MET A 78 4.58 8.15 -4.80
N LYS A 79 4.47 9.35 -5.38
CA LYS A 79 3.44 9.69 -6.36
C LYS A 79 3.88 9.24 -7.75
N VAL A 80 3.06 8.38 -8.38
CA VAL A 80 3.26 7.94 -9.77
C VAL A 80 3.40 9.16 -10.70
N ASN A 81 4.36 9.10 -11.62
CA ASN A 81 4.71 10.16 -12.58
C ASN A 81 5.26 11.46 -11.99
N ALA A 82 5.53 11.53 -10.68
CA ALA A 82 6.20 12.70 -10.10
C ALA A 82 7.71 12.71 -10.41
N THR A 83 8.38 11.56 -10.30
CA THR A 83 9.79 11.43 -10.73
C THR A 83 9.88 11.42 -12.24
N GLU A 84 10.76 12.25 -12.79
CA GLU A 84 11.15 12.16 -14.18
C GLU A 84 12.20 11.07 -14.40
N ILE A 85 11.91 10.16 -15.32
CA ILE A 85 12.77 9.02 -15.63
C ILE A 85 13.04 9.06 -17.14
N THR A 86 14.32 9.08 -17.51
CA THR A 86 14.76 9.05 -18.89
C THR A 86 15.65 7.84 -19.14
N GLU A 87 15.65 7.35 -20.37
CA GLU A 87 16.54 6.25 -20.75
C GLU A 87 18.02 6.62 -20.58
N LYS A 88 18.39 7.88 -20.87
CA LYS A 88 19.74 8.41 -20.59
C LYS A 88 20.11 8.29 -19.11
N ALA A 89 19.19 8.60 -18.19
CA ALA A 89 19.44 8.45 -16.76
C ALA A 89 19.56 6.97 -16.36
N ASN A 90 18.71 6.09 -16.91
CA ASN A 90 18.81 4.64 -16.68
C ASN A 90 20.16 4.08 -17.13
N GLN A 91 20.63 4.44 -18.33
CA GLN A 91 21.92 3.97 -18.84
C GLN A 91 23.10 4.42 -17.98
N HIS A 92 22.98 5.55 -17.30
CA HIS A 92 23.93 6.03 -16.29
C HIS A 92 23.70 5.46 -14.88
N GLY A 93 22.94 4.37 -14.75
CA GLY A 93 22.77 3.65 -13.49
C GLY A 93 21.78 4.28 -12.51
N LYS A 94 20.97 5.27 -12.93
CA LYS A 94 19.88 5.82 -12.10
C LYS A 94 18.60 5.01 -12.28
N TYR A 95 17.66 5.15 -11.34
CA TYR A 95 16.31 4.60 -11.43
C TYR A 95 16.32 3.09 -11.74
N CYS A 96 15.67 2.67 -12.82
CA CYS A 96 15.58 1.27 -13.23
C CYS A 96 16.97 0.69 -13.52
N GLY A 97 17.85 1.49 -14.14
CA GLY A 97 19.19 1.09 -14.54
C GLY A 97 20.15 0.84 -13.39
N ALA A 98 19.83 1.25 -12.16
CA ALA A 98 20.59 0.88 -10.97
C ALA A 98 20.69 -0.66 -10.81
N CYS A 99 19.62 -1.36 -11.19
CA CYS A 99 19.53 -2.82 -11.14
C CYS A 99 19.45 -3.45 -12.54
N HIS A 100 18.72 -2.85 -13.48
CA HIS A 100 18.58 -3.31 -14.87
C HIS A 100 19.80 -2.95 -15.72
N ASN A 101 20.98 -3.33 -15.25
CA ASN A 101 22.29 -3.00 -15.84
C ASN A 101 22.93 -4.17 -16.60
N GLY A 102 22.20 -5.27 -16.81
CA GLY A 102 22.72 -6.50 -17.42
C GLY A 102 23.55 -7.39 -16.50
N LYS A 103 23.85 -6.93 -15.27
CA LYS A 103 24.57 -7.70 -14.24
C LYS A 103 23.65 -8.15 -13.11
N THR A 104 22.90 -7.22 -12.52
CA THR A 104 21.99 -7.50 -11.39
C THR A 104 20.64 -8.00 -11.87
N ALA A 105 20.12 -7.40 -12.94
CA ALA A 105 18.93 -7.82 -13.66
C ALA A 105 19.16 -7.63 -15.17
N PHE A 106 18.18 -8.04 -15.99
CA PHE A 106 18.27 -7.87 -17.44
C PHE A 106 18.53 -6.40 -17.82
N GLY A 107 19.42 -6.18 -18.79
CA GLY A 107 19.82 -4.84 -19.22
C GLY A 107 18.85 -4.21 -20.22
N HIS A 108 19.09 -2.92 -20.49
CA HIS A 108 18.37 -2.10 -21.45
C HIS A 108 18.84 -2.44 -22.87
N THR A 109 18.18 -3.43 -23.49
CA THR A 109 18.49 -3.88 -24.86
C THR A 109 17.25 -3.76 -25.72
N LYS A 110 17.41 -3.65 -27.05
CA LYS A 110 16.29 -3.62 -28.00
C LYS A 110 15.30 -4.79 -27.79
N LYS A 111 15.80 -5.97 -27.43
CA LYS A 111 14.98 -7.17 -27.16
C LYS A 111 14.18 -7.08 -25.85
N ASN A 112 14.60 -6.23 -24.92
CA ASN A 112 13.99 -6.11 -23.60
C ASN A 112 13.04 -4.91 -23.45
N CYS A 113 12.93 -4.01 -24.43
CA CYS A 113 12.09 -2.81 -24.32
C CYS A 113 10.64 -3.13 -23.91
N ASN A 114 10.02 -4.13 -24.54
CA ASN A 114 8.64 -4.56 -24.26
C ASN A 114 8.44 -5.22 -22.88
N LYS A 115 9.52 -5.57 -22.17
CA LYS A 115 9.39 -6.06 -20.78
C LYS A 115 8.95 -4.96 -19.81
N CYS A 116 9.21 -3.71 -20.18
CA CYS A 116 8.82 -2.54 -19.40
C CYS A 116 7.74 -1.74 -20.16
N HIS A 117 8.02 -1.35 -21.41
CA HIS A 117 7.14 -0.56 -22.27
C HIS A 117 6.06 -1.44 -22.93
N ASN A 118 5.07 -1.85 -22.15
CA ASN A 118 3.96 -2.68 -22.65
C ASN A 118 2.58 -2.07 -22.39
N GLY A 119 2.45 -1.08 -21.51
CA GLY A 119 1.18 -0.42 -21.18
C GLY A 119 0.19 -1.31 -20.43
N ASP A 120 0.62 -2.46 -19.91
CA ASP A 120 -0.25 -3.48 -19.31
C ASP A 120 0.06 -3.68 -17.83
N ARG A 121 -0.85 -3.26 -16.94
CA ARG A 121 -0.70 -3.41 -15.47
C ARG A 121 -0.66 -4.88 -15.02
N SER A 122 -1.16 -5.78 -15.83
CA SER A 122 -1.22 -7.22 -15.57
C SER A 122 -0.01 -7.95 -16.17
N TYR A 123 0.94 -7.23 -16.79
CA TYR A 123 2.13 -7.83 -17.38
C TYR A 123 2.91 -8.66 -16.35
N GLY A 124 3.15 -9.93 -16.68
CA GLY A 124 3.84 -10.86 -15.80
C GLY A 124 2.95 -11.54 -14.76
N LYS A 125 1.61 -11.46 -14.88
CA LYS A 125 0.64 -12.11 -13.97
C LYS A 125 0.88 -13.60 -13.78
N GLU A 126 1.41 -14.30 -14.77
CA GLU A 126 1.75 -15.72 -14.68
C GLU A 126 2.80 -16.00 -13.60
N LYS A 127 3.69 -15.04 -13.32
CA LYS A 127 4.69 -15.15 -12.25
C LYS A 127 4.07 -14.93 -10.88
N PHE A 128 2.93 -14.24 -10.79
CA PHE A 128 2.24 -14.03 -9.52
C PHE A 128 1.76 -15.35 -8.90
N ALA A 129 1.38 -16.33 -9.73
CA ALA A 129 0.98 -17.67 -9.29
C ALA A 129 2.08 -18.37 -8.44
N LYS A 130 3.35 -18.03 -8.63
CA LYS A 130 4.48 -18.56 -7.83
C LYS A 130 4.43 -18.11 -6.37
N LEU A 131 3.64 -17.08 -6.06
CA LEU A 131 3.44 -16.57 -4.70
C LEU A 131 2.26 -17.24 -3.98
N ALA A 132 1.57 -18.20 -4.61
CA ALA A 132 0.44 -18.90 -4.00
C ALA A 132 0.78 -19.59 -2.65
N LYS A 133 2.05 -19.95 -2.45
CA LYS A 133 2.57 -20.55 -1.21
C LYS A 133 2.84 -19.54 -0.08
N PHE A 134 2.74 -18.24 -0.35
CA PHE A 134 2.99 -17.22 0.67
C PHE A 134 1.83 -17.14 1.66
N PRO A 135 2.07 -16.67 2.90
CA PRO A 135 1.04 -16.46 3.88
C PRO A 135 -0.07 -15.56 3.34
N ARG A 136 -1.33 -15.94 3.56
CA ARG A 136 -2.48 -15.25 2.95
C ARG A 136 -2.93 -14.04 3.76
N ALA A 137 -3.44 -13.03 3.06
CA ALA A 137 -4.18 -11.90 3.61
C ALA A 137 -5.60 -11.86 3.05
N LYS A 138 -6.55 -11.31 3.81
CA LYS A 138 -7.96 -11.21 3.39
C LYS A 138 -8.16 -10.26 2.21
N PHE A 139 -7.39 -9.17 2.12
CA PHE A 139 -7.54 -8.12 1.12
C PHE A 139 -6.23 -7.77 0.38
N GLY A 140 -6.31 -6.84 -0.58
CA GLY A 140 -5.18 -6.39 -1.40
C GLY A 140 -4.74 -7.46 -2.38
N ASN A 141 -3.43 -7.66 -2.53
CA ASN A 141 -2.89 -8.76 -3.32
C ASN A 141 -2.99 -10.15 -2.66
N LYS A 142 -3.76 -10.28 -1.56
CA LYS A 142 -3.99 -11.53 -0.83
C LYS A 142 -2.74 -12.17 -0.22
N ILE A 143 -1.62 -11.44 -0.16
CA ILE A 143 -0.36 -11.87 0.47
C ILE A 143 -0.13 -11.06 1.74
N ASN A 144 0.18 -11.76 2.83
CA ASN A 144 0.67 -11.16 4.06
C ASN A 144 2.20 -11.08 4.01
N TRP A 145 2.68 -9.96 3.47
CA TRP A 145 4.11 -9.67 3.29
C TRP A 145 4.88 -9.61 4.61
N ASP A 146 4.26 -9.08 5.66
CA ASP A 146 4.88 -8.99 6.97
C ASP A 146 5.19 -10.38 7.53
N LYS A 147 4.18 -11.25 7.50
CA LYS A 147 4.33 -12.66 7.89
C LYS A 147 5.34 -13.38 7.02
N ALA A 148 5.38 -13.12 5.71
CA ALA A 148 6.36 -13.72 4.81
C ALA A 148 7.82 -13.37 5.16
N VAL A 149 8.08 -12.13 5.60
CA VAL A 149 9.42 -11.73 6.08
C VAL A 149 9.71 -12.35 7.45
N ASN A 150 8.74 -12.33 8.37
CA ASN A 150 8.92 -12.90 9.72
C ASN A 150 9.21 -14.41 9.68
N GLU A 151 8.53 -15.13 8.80
CA GLU A 151 8.74 -16.56 8.54
C GLU A 151 9.95 -16.84 7.64
N LYS A 152 10.74 -15.81 7.29
CA LYS A 152 11.96 -15.90 6.49
C LYS A 152 11.75 -16.51 5.09
N LEU A 153 10.53 -16.45 4.55
CA LEU A 153 10.23 -16.90 3.19
C LEU A 153 10.86 -15.97 2.14
N ILE A 154 11.09 -14.71 2.52
CA ILE A 154 11.83 -13.73 1.76
C ILE A 154 12.75 -12.95 2.69
N ASN A 155 13.87 -12.47 2.15
CA ASN A 155 14.81 -11.58 2.83
C ASN A 155 15.13 -10.38 1.93
N PRO A 156 14.21 -9.41 1.81
CA PRO A 156 14.40 -8.28 0.92
C PRO A 156 15.57 -7.42 1.38
N LYS A 157 16.43 -7.00 0.45
CA LYS A 157 17.58 -6.14 0.73
C LYS A 157 17.11 -4.76 1.21
N LEU A 158 17.80 -4.23 2.22
CA LEU A 158 17.58 -2.89 2.76
C LEU A 158 18.37 -1.82 1.99
N THR A 159 19.42 -2.23 1.28
CA THR A 159 20.26 -1.35 0.47
C THR A 159 20.79 -2.10 -0.76
N ILE A 160 21.03 -1.36 -1.84
CA ILE A 160 21.77 -1.85 -3.02
C ILE A 160 23.23 -1.37 -3.04
N TRP A 161 23.62 -0.50 -2.11
CA TRP A 161 24.98 -0.01 -2.00
C TRP A 161 25.89 -1.05 -1.33
N LYS A 162 27.20 -0.91 -1.57
CA LYS A 162 28.20 -1.84 -1.02
C LYS A 162 28.36 -1.72 0.49
N GLN A 163 28.12 -0.52 1.05
CA GLN A 163 28.22 -0.29 2.48
C GLN A 163 27.03 -0.91 3.20
N ALA A 164 27.30 -1.59 4.32
CA ALA A 164 26.25 -2.12 5.16
C ALA A 164 25.37 -0.96 5.68
N TYR A 165 24.06 -1.10 5.49
CA TYR A 165 23.07 -0.20 6.07
C TYR A 165 22.54 -0.79 7.38
N THR A 166 22.63 -0.02 8.46
CA THR A 166 22.07 -0.38 9.76
C THR A 166 20.85 0.52 10.04
N PRO A 167 19.63 -0.04 10.07
CA PRO A 167 18.44 0.72 10.42
C PRO A 167 18.54 1.31 11.83
N LEU A 168 18.00 2.51 12.01
CA LEU A 168 17.86 3.10 13.34
C LEU A 168 16.88 2.27 14.18
N PRO A 169 17.27 1.82 15.39
CA PRO A 169 16.39 1.03 16.23
C PRO A 169 15.31 1.94 16.84
N TYR A 170 14.10 1.87 16.30
CA TYR A 170 12.95 2.61 16.83
C TYR A 170 11.66 1.82 16.67
N ASN A 171 11.12 1.31 17.78
CA ASN A 171 9.97 0.40 17.80
C ASN A 171 8.85 0.93 18.69
N LYS A 172 8.41 2.17 18.46
CA LYS A 172 7.28 2.76 19.20
C LYS A 172 5.95 2.37 18.57
N LEU A 173 5.02 1.86 19.39
CA LEU A 173 3.60 1.75 19.05
C LEU A 173 2.91 3.07 19.39
N LEU A 174 2.31 3.70 18.39
CA LEU A 174 1.53 4.92 18.55
C LEU A 174 0.05 4.58 18.64
N LYS A 175 -0.64 5.20 19.60
CA LYS A 175 -2.09 5.25 19.68
C LYS A 175 -2.58 6.50 18.95
N LEU A 176 -3.45 6.33 17.97
CA LEU A 176 -4.07 7.39 17.19
C LEU A 176 -5.53 7.53 17.63
N GLU A 177 -5.79 8.55 18.44
CA GLU A 177 -7.13 8.81 18.99
C GLU A 177 -8.14 9.05 17.88
N ALA A 178 -9.21 8.26 17.87
CA ALA A 178 -10.32 8.44 16.95
C ALA A 178 -11.19 9.62 17.41
N LYS A 179 -11.37 10.62 16.55
CA LYS A 179 -12.23 11.78 16.86
C LYS A 179 -13.72 11.46 16.84
N TRP A 180 -14.10 10.28 16.33
CA TRP A 180 -15.49 9.89 16.18
C TRP A 180 -15.80 8.87 17.27
N ASN A 181 -16.75 9.22 18.15
CA ASN A 181 -17.07 8.45 19.37
C ASN A 181 -17.47 6.98 19.12
N ILE A 182 -17.80 6.61 17.88
CA ILE A 182 -18.28 5.29 17.48
C ILE A 182 -17.14 4.42 16.91
N ILE A 183 -16.02 5.04 16.50
CA ILE A 183 -14.88 4.31 15.91
C ILE A 183 -13.81 4.13 16.99
N PRO A 184 -13.36 2.90 17.27
CA PRO A 184 -12.25 2.65 18.19
C PRO A 184 -10.96 3.34 17.76
N ASP A 185 -10.04 3.56 18.69
CA ASP A 185 -8.73 4.13 18.38
C ASP A 185 -7.95 3.29 17.37
N ALA A 186 -7.14 3.96 16.55
CA ALA A 186 -6.23 3.31 15.63
C ALA A 186 -4.84 3.15 16.28
N PHE A 187 -4.06 2.19 15.77
CA PHE A 187 -2.69 1.98 16.22
C PHE A 187 -1.72 1.95 15.03
N PHE A 188 -0.55 2.53 15.23
CA PHE A 188 0.54 2.55 14.25
C PHE A 188 1.82 2.01 14.88
N SER A 189 2.37 0.92 14.34
CA SER A 189 3.61 0.31 14.83
C SER A 189 4.80 0.72 13.96
N HIS A 190 5.82 1.36 14.54
CA HIS A 190 7.06 1.62 13.80
C HIS A 190 7.81 0.33 13.46
N GLU A 191 7.73 -0.69 14.30
CA GLU A 191 8.47 -1.95 14.11
C GLU A 191 8.14 -2.60 12.75
N ILE A 192 6.85 -2.73 12.44
CA ILE A 192 6.41 -3.35 11.17
C ILE A 192 6.72 -2.46 9.96
N HIS A 193 6.72 -1.14 10.13
CA HIS A 193 7.00 -0.20 9.04
C HIS A 193 8.50 -0.12 8.75
N ASN A 194 9.34 -0.06 9.79
CA ASN A 194 10.80 0.01 9.69
C ASN A 194 11.42 -1.26 9.10
N ARG A 195 10.68 -2.38 9.07
CA ARG A 195 11.06 -3.59 8.33
C ARG A 195 11.11 -3.36 6.80
N TRP A 196 10.33 -2.40 6.30
CA TRP A 196 10.18 -2.12 4.87
C TRP A 196 10.63 -0.72 4.46
N LEU A 197 10.66 0.22 5.40
CA LEU A 197 10.80 1.65 5.18
C LEU A 197 11.94 2.21 6.06
N ASP A 198 12.32 3.44 5.75
CA ASP A 198 13.19 4.29 6.54
C ASP A 198 12.41 5.47 7.14
N CYS A 199 12.99 6.14 8.13
CA CYS A 199 12.39 7.32 8.76
C CYS A 199 12.05 8.39 7.71
N SER A 200 12.92 8.58 6.72
CA SER A 200 12.75 9.57 5.64
C SER A 200 11.63 9.24 4.66
N ASN A 201 11.10 8.01 4.65
CA ASN A 201 9.93 7.69 3.84
C ASN A 201 8.63 8.25 4.43
N CYS A 202 8.64 8.61 5.72
CA CYS A 202 7.48 9.12 6.42
C CYS A 202 7.66 10.55 6.95
N HIS A 203 8.90 10.95 7.22
CA HIS A 203 9.22 12.20 7.89
C HIS A 203 10.11 13.12 7.03
N PRO A 204 9.87 14.45 7.05
CA PRO A 204 8.80 15.14 7.79
C PRO A 204 7.44 15.14 7.07
N ASP A 205 7.36 14.63 5.85
CA ASP A 205 6.13 14.51 5.08
C ASP A 205 6.01 13.05 4.62
N PRO A 206 4.85 12.37 4.79
CA PRO A 206 3.55 12.86 5.23
C PRO A 206 3.33 13.13 6.73
N PHE A 207 4.29 12.78 7.60
CA PHE A 207 4.12 12.91 9.05
C PHE A 207 5.24 13.73 9.68
N ASN A 208 4.88 14.65 10.58
CA ASN A 208 5.88 15.32 11.38
C ASN A 208 6.51 14.36 12.40
N ILE A 209 7.78 14.59 12.74
CA ILE A 209 8.52 13.77 13.73
C ILE A 209 7.94 13.97 15.14
N ARG A 210 7.48 15.20 15.45
CA ARG A 210 6.90 15.52 16.76
C ARG A 210 5.47 15.01 16.85
N GLU A 211 5.18 14.26 17.91
CA GLU A 211 3.86 13.69 18.15
C GLU A 211 2.77 14.77 18.19
N LYS A 212 1.57 14.44 17.68
CA LYS A 212 0.40 15.34 17.64
C LYS A 212 0.61 16.67 16.87
N THR A 213 1.68 16.82 16.09
CA THR A 213 1.92 18.03 15.27
C THR A 213 1.50 17.91 13.81
N THR A 214 1.13 16.72 13.33
CA THR A 214 0.62 16.50 11.97
C THR A 214 -0.79 17.08 11.84
N ARG A 215 -0.94 18.14 11.05
CA ARG A 215 -2.23 18.82 10.82
C ARG A 215 -3.05 18.13 9.73
N HIS A 216 -4.37 18.36 9.75
CA HIS A 216 -5.31 17.87 8.74
C HIS A 216 -5.35 16.34 8.52
N PHE A 217 -4.92 15.58 9.53
CA PHE A 217 -5.00 14.12 9.50
C PHE A 217 -6.43 13.64 9.73
N SER A 218 -7.03 13.02 8.71
CA SER A 218 -8.40 12.50 8.75
C SER A 218 -8.57 11.29 7.83
N MET A 219 -9.61 10.48 8.06
CA MET A 219 -9.91 9.36 7.16
C MET A 219 -10.20 9.81 5.73
N LYS A 220 -10.90 10.95 5.55
CA LYS A 220 -11.09 11.52 4.22
C LYS A 220 -9.74 11.84 3.55
N ALA A 221 -8.82 12.48 4.26
CA ALA A 221 -7.48 12.76 3.75
C ALA A 221 -6.71 11.49 3.38
N ILE A 222 -6.82 10.45 4.20
CA ILE A 222 -6.24 9.13 3.95
C ILE A 222 -6.80 8.54 2.65
N LEU A 223 -8.11 8.55 2.47
CA LEU A 223 -8.75 8.02 1.27
C LEU A 223 -8.40 8.81 0.01
N ASP A 224 -8.18 10.13 0.15
CA ASP A 224 -7.67 11.00 -0.92
C ASP A 224 -6.16 10.78 -1.22
N GLY A 225 -5.52 9.78 -0.58
CA GLY A 225 -4.15 9.36 -0.86
C GLY A 225 -3.06 10.11 -0.09
N ARG A 226 -3.41 10.81 0.99
CA ARG A 226 -2.47 11.45 1.93
C ARG A 226 -2.19 10.56 3.13
N PHE A 227 -1.17 10.87 3.92
CA PHE A 227 -0.86 10.13 5.16
C PHE A 227 -0.72 8.62 4.90
N CYS A 228 -1.46 7.78 5.61
CA CYS A 228 -1.48 6.33 5.41
C CYS A 228 -1.84 5.95 3.95
N GLY A 229 -2.67 6.75 3.27
CA GLY A 229 -3.12 6.52 1.90
C GLY A 229 -2.05 6.71 0.82
N VAL A 230 -0.87 7.23 1.18
CA VAL A 230 0.29 7.23 0.28
C VAL A 230 0.63 5.80 -0.12
N CYS A 231 0.50 4.85 0.83
CA CYS A 231 0.84 3.44 0.64
C CYS A 231 -0.38 2.50 0.72
N HIS A 232 -1.22 2.65 1.74
CA HIS A 232 -2.41 1.82 1.94
C HIS A 232 -3.45 2.09 0.87
N ARG A 233 -4.18 1.04 0.45
CA ARG A 233 -5.10 1.04 -0.71
C ARG A 233 -4.43 1.10 -2.09
N ARG A 234 -3.13 1.39 -2.16
CA ARG A 234 -2.36 1.39 -3.41
C ARG A 234 -1.45 0.18 -3.51
N VAL A 235 -0.52 0.03 -2.55
CA VAL A 235 0.56 -0.97 -2.57
C VAL A 235 0.70 -1.73 -1.26
N SER A 236 0.29 -1.14 -0.14
CA SER A 236 0.11 -1.81 1.16
C SER A 236 -1.32 -2.32 1.28
N PHE A 237 -1.65 -3.06 2.34
CA PHE A 237 -2.99 -3.59 2.51
C PHE A 237 -4.07 -2.48 2.40
N PRO A 238 -5.25 -2.80 1.85
CA PRO A 238 -6.28 -1.81 1.60
C PRO A 238 -7.07 -1.47 2.86
N MET A 239 -7.75 -0.33 2.80
CA MET A 239 -8.52 0.22 3.93
C MET A 239 -9.88 -0.47 4.15
N ASP A 240 -10.21 -1.48 3.34
CA ASP A 240 -11.35 -2.38 3.51
C ASP A 240 -11.18 -3.29 4.75
N ASP A 241 -9.96 -3.42 5.28
CA ASP A 241 -9.65 -4.17 6.51
C ASP A 241 -9.55 -3.23 7.73
N CYS A 242 -10.65 -2.56 8.07
CA CYS A 242 -10.70 -1.54 9.13
C CYS A 242 -10.07 -2.01 10.45
N ASN A 243 -10.29 -3.29 10.80
CA ASN A 243 -9.78 -3.92 12.02
C ASN A 243 -8.24 -3.94 12.14
N ARG A 244 -7.49 -3.83 11.02
CA ARG A 244 -6.02 -3.85 11.06
C ARG A 244 -5.45 -2.61 11.70
N CYS A 245 -6.11 -1.47 11.48
CA CYS A 245 -5.73 -0.21 12.11
C CYS A 245 -6.51 -0.02 13.41
N HIS A 246 -7.80 -0.39 13.42
CA HIS A 246 -8.73 -0.22 14.53
C HIS A 246 -9.07 -1.59 15.15
N PRO A 247 -8.18 -2.20 15.95
CA PRO A 247 -8.37 -3.55 16.48
C PRO A 247 -9.60 -3.70 17.39
N GLY A 248 -10.15 -2.59 17.90
CA GLY A 248 -11.40 -2.59 18.66
C GLY A 248 -12.66 -2.82 17.80
N ILE A 249 -12.56 -2.76 16.46
CA ILE A 249 -13.68 -3.09 15.57
C ILE A 249 -13.86 -4.61 15.59
N LYS A 250 -14.97 -5.06 16.17
CA LYS A 250 -15.34 -6.48 16.17
C LYS A 250 -15.60 -6.95 14.74
N LYS A 251 -15.09 -8.15 14.41
CA LYS A 251 -15.27 -8.80 13.11
C LYS A 251 -16.65 -9.43 12.97
#